data_AF-A0A6N8KX40-F1
#
_entry.id   AF-A0A6N8KX40-F1
#
_cell.length_a   1.000
_cell.length_b   1.000
_cell.length_c   1.000
_cell.angle_alpha   90.00
_cell.angle_beta   90.00
_cell.angle_gamma   90.00
#
_symmetry.space_group_name_H-M   'P 1'
#
loop_
_entity.id
_entity.type
_entity.pdbx_description
1 polymer ?
#
loop_
_entity_poly.entity_id
_entity_poly.type
_entity_poly.pdbx_seq_one_letter_code
_entity_poly.pdbx_strand_id
1 'polypeptide(L)'
;MMTENKLYNYLLGKWHLSFRGAQIGDSMQEDFHPDCEGKTYYQFHADQTGEDQFYIQQDGNCEEQEKGSFAWELRDNTLIRLENIAEDNLVAVAEYDILQLSEQEMEWQIRIEADKEQEEMLYIMRWKRA
;
A
#
# COMPACT_ATOMS: atom_id res chain seq x y z
N MET A 1 -20.77 15.20 0.87
CA MET A 1 -21.02 14.10 -0.09
C MET A 1 -20.14 14.33 -1.31
N MET A 2 -18.86 13.98 -1.22
CA MET A 2 -17.86 14.13 -2.29
C MET A 2 -16.70 13.21 -1.93
N THR A 3 -16.78 11.89 -2.15
CA THR A 3 -15.65 11.05 -1.72
C THR A 3 -15.46 9.77 -2.53
N GLU A 4 -16.44 8.86 -2.60
CA GLU A 4 -16.21 7.53 -3.22
C GLU A 4 -15.67 7.60 -4.65
N ASN A 5 -16.21 8.48 -5.49
CA ASN A 5 -15.82 8.54 -6.90
C ASN A 5 -14.49 9.30 -7.14
N LYS A 6 -14.04 10.16 -6.22
CA LYS A 6 -12.79 10.91 -6.41
C LYS A 6 -11.57 10.08 -6.05
N LEU A 7 -11.60 9.40 -4.91
CA LEU A 7 -10.49 8.55 -4.46
C LEU A 7 -10.35 7.32 -5.37
N TYR A 8 -11.47 6.75 -5.83
CA TYR A 8 -11.46 5.68 -6.82
C TYR A 8 -10.66 6.06 -8.06
N ASN A 9 -11.03 7.17 -8.72
CA ASN A 9 -10.32 7.65 -9.91
C ASN A 9 -8.87 8.06 -9.61
N TYR A 10 -8.62 8.53 -8.39
CA TYR A 10 -7.29 8.87 -7.95
C TYR A 10 -6.39 7.62 -7.87
N LEU A 11 -6.86 6.47 -7.40
CA LEU A 11 -6.03 5.25 -7.32
C LEU A 11 -5.65 4.67 -8.67
N LEU A 12 -6.49 4.82 -9.71
CA LEU A 12 -6.28 4.20 -11.03
C LEU A 12 -4.93 4.57 -11.66
N GLY A 13 -4.17 3.57 -12.12
CA GLY A 13 -2.85 3.77 -12.72
C GLY A 13 -1.72 3.14 -11.91
N LYS A 14 -0.48 3.43 -12.32
CA LYS A 14 0.74 2.88 -11.72
C LYS A 14 1.30 3.79 -10.63
N TRP A 15 1.65 3.19 -9.51
CA TRP A 15 2.21 3.84 -8.34
C TRP A 15 3.47 3.11 -7.88
N HIS A 16 4.60 3.81 -7.81
CA HIS A 16 5.85 3.27 -7.31
C HIS A 16 6.06 3.64 -5.85
N LEU A 17 6.59 2.70 -5.07
CA LEU A 17 6.96 2.96 -3.68
C LEU A 17 8.10 3.98 -3.66
N SER A 18 7.98 4.97 -2.78
CA SER A 18 8.96 6.05 -2.64
C SER A 18 9.46 6.22 -1.21
N PHE A 19 8.82 5.53 -0.27
CA PHE A 19 9.14 5.54 1.14
C PHE A 19 8.40 4.40 1.84
N ARG A 20 9.05 3.77 2.81
CA ARG A 20 8.45 2.84 3.78
C ARG A 20 9.08 3.09 5.15
N GLY A 21 8.26 3.10 6.19
CA GLY A 21 8.74 3.22 7.57
C GLY A 21 7.65 2.98 8.60
N ALA A 22 8.04 3.01 9.87
CA ALA A 22 7.14 2.92 11.01
C ALA A 22 7.34 4.14 11.92
N GLN A 23 6.22 4.76 12.32
CA GLN A 23 6.22 5.76 13.37
C GLN A 23 5.92 5.09 14.72
N ILE A 24 6.79 5.31 15.69
CA ILE A 24 6.70 4.81 17.06
C ILE A 24 6.86 6.01 18.00
N GLY A 25 5.76 6.42 18.63
CA GLY A 25 5.69 7.70 19.34
C GLY A 25 5.99 8.88 18.40
N ASP A 26 7.00 9.68 18.77
CA ASP A 26 7.46 10.83 17.99
C ASP A 26 8.61 10.50 17.02
N SER A 27 9.06 9.25 16.97
CA SER A 27 10.20 8.82 16.13
C SER A 27 9.74 8.14 14.85
N MET A 28 10.39 8.48 13.72
CA MET A 28 10.22 7.79 12.44
C MET A 28 11.39 6.83 12.21
N GLN A 29 11.09 5.55 12.01
CA GLN A 29 12.07 4.54 11.62
C GLN A 29 11.85 4.20 10.14
N GLU A 30 12.77 4.67 9.29
CA GLU A 30 12.74 4.41 7.87
C GLU A 30 13.36 3.03 7.59
N ASP A 31 12.67 2.25 6.75
CA ASP A 31 13.15 0.97 6.25
C ASP A 31 12.82 0.92 4.76
N PHE A 32 13.54 1.75 4.00
CA PHE A 32 13.37 1.94 2.57
C PHE A 32 14.71 2.01 1.83
N HIS A 33 14.90 1.13 0.85
CA HIS A 33 16.07 1.13 -0.03
C HIS A 33 15.72 1.63 -1.44
N PRO A 34 16.02 2.89 -1.80
CA PRO A 34 15.49 3.52 -3.02
C PRO A 34 15.87 2.80 -4.32
N ASP A 35 17.08 2.25 -4.42
CA ASP A 35 17.53 1.55 -5.64
C ASP A 35 16.91 0.16 -5.82
N CYS A 36 16.34 -0.40 -4.75
CA CYS A 36 15.70 -1.71 -4.76
C CYS A 36 14.19 -1.55 -4.66
N GLU A 37 13.71 -1.15 -3.48
CA GLU A 37 12.29 -1.02 -3.17
C GLU A 37 11.62 0.12 -3.94
N GLY A 38 12.37 1.10 -4.44
CA GLY A 38 11.82 2.12 -5.35
C GLY A 38 11.31 1.57 -6.69
N LYS A 39 11.65 0.32 -7.02
CA LYS A 39 11.09 -0.40 -8.19
C LYS A 39 9.77 -1.09 -7.87
N THR A 40 9.42 -1.24 -6.59
CA THR A 40 8.14 -1.81 -6.15
C THR A 40 7.00 -0.97 -6.67
N TYR A 41 5.96 -1.61 -7.21
CA TYR A 41 4.80 -0.89 -7.70
C TYR A 41 3.48 -1.62 -7.47
N TYR A 42 2.42 -0.81 -7.46
CA TYR A 42 1.04 -1.21 -7.62
C TYR A 42 0.46 -0.60 -8.90
N GLN A 43 -0.32 -1.38 -9.63
CA GLN A 43 -1.10 -0.95 -10.79
C GLN A 43 -2.58 -1.24 -10.53
N PHE A 44 -3.42 -0.21 -10.51
CA PHE A 44 -4.87 -0.34 -10.33
C PHE A 44 -5.60 -0.16 -11.65
N HIS A 45 -6.59 -1.02 -11.91
CA HIS A 45 -7.43 -0.99 -13.10
C HIS A 45 -8.87 -0.59 -12.77
N ALA A 46 -9.57 -0.03 -13.76
CA ALA A 46 -10.92 0.51 -13.60
C ALA A 46 -11.99 -0.57 -13.40
N ASP A 47 -11.65 -1.85 -13.58
CA ASP A 47 -12.51 -3.01 -13.34
C ASP A 47 -12.29 -3.62 -11.94
N GLN A 48 -11.65 -2.87 -11.04
CA GLN A 48 -11.35 -3.29 -9.66
C GLN A 48 -10.37 -4.48 -9.55
N THR A 49 -9.58 -4.70 -10.59
CA THR A 49 -8.40 -5.57 -10.53
C THR A 49 -7.11 -4.76 -10.42
N GLY A 50 -6.01 -5.43 -10.09
CA GLY A 50 -4.69 -4.83 -10.07
C GLY A 50 -3.57 -5.85 -10.14
N GLU A 51 -2.37 -5.32 -10.36
CA GLU A 51 -1.11 -6.07 -10.39
C GLU A 51 -0.10 -5.38 -9.48
N ASP A 52 0.76 -6.18 -8.86
CA ASP A 52 1.88 -5.67 -8.06
C ASP A 52 3.17 -6.40 -8.41
N GLN A 53 4.28 -5.73 -8.13
CA GLN A 53 5.61 -6.29 -8.18
C GLN A 53 6.41 -5.71 -7.03
N PHE A 54 6.96 -6.58 -6.18
CA PHE A 54 7.80 -6.17 -5.07
C PHE A 54 9.27 -6.45 -5.35
N TYR A 55 10.10 -5.55 -4.85
CA TYR A 55 11.55 -5.69 -4.79
C TYR A 55 11.97 -5.44 -3.35
N ILE A 56 12.67 -6.40 -2.73
CA ILE A 56 13.05 -6.34 -1.32
C ILE A 56 14.57 -6.42 -1.24
N GLN A 57 15.15 -5.56 -0.40
CA GLN A 57 16.58 -5.62 -0.10
C GLN A 57 16.82 -6.70 0.97
N GLN A 58 17.50 -7.79 0.60
CA GLN A 58 17.85 -8.88 1.52
C GLN A 58 19.33 -9.24 1.37
N ASP A 59 20.06 -9.24 2.48
CA ASP A 59 21.49 -9.62 2.55
C ASP A 59 22.39 -8.90 1.52
N GLY A 60 22.11 -7.63 1.25
CA GLY A 60 22.87 -6.82 0.27
C GLY A 60 22.45 -7.04 -1.19
N ASN A 61 21.49 -7.92 -1.47
CA ASN A 61 20.92 -8.14 -2.79
C ASN A 61 19.53 -7.50 -2.89
N CYS A 62 19.18 -7.09 -4.12
CA CYS A 62 17.82 -6.67 -4.43
C CYS A 62 17.07 -7.84 -5.06
N GLU A 63 16.11 -8.39 -4.32
CA GLU A 63 15.36 -9.57 -4.71
C GLU A 63 13.98 -9.21 -5.27
N GLU A 64 13.74 -9.58 -6.52
CA GLU A 64 12.42 -9.52 -7.15
C GLU A 64 11.54 -10.63 -6.59
N GLN A 65 10.39 -10.26 -6.04
CA GLN A 65 9.40 -11.19 -5.52
C GLN A 65 8.49 -11.71 -6.64
N GLU A 66 7.70 -12.74 -6.37
CA GLU A 66 6.69 -13.21 -7.33
C GLU A 66 5.69 -12.09 -7.64
N LYS A 67 5.38 -11.91 -8.94
CA LYS A 67 4.42 -10.91 -9.39
C LYS A 67 3.02 -11.26 -8.89
N GLY A 68 2.36 -10.32 -8.23
CA GLY A 68 1.00 -10.49 -7.71
C GLY A 68 -0.07 -9.99 -8.67
N SER A 69 -1.26 -10.58 -8.53
CA SER A 69 -2.52 -10.04 -9.04
C SER A 69 -3.52 -10.03 -7.90
N PHE A 70 -4.38 -9.02 -7.86
CA PHE A 70 -5.34 -8.85 -6.77
C PHE A 70 -6.62 -8.17 -7.25
N ALA A 71 -7.68 -8.30 -6.46
CA ALA A 71 -8.87 -7.47 -6.57
C ALA A 71 -8.85 -6.41 -5.45
N TRP A 72 -9.59 -5.32 -5.64
CA TRP A 72 -9.63 -4.26 -4.63
C TRP A 72 -10.98 -3.58 -4.50
N GLU A 73 -11.26 -3.12 -3.29
CA GLU A 73 -12.41 -2.31 -2.94
C GLU A 73 -11.96 -1.03 -2.26
N LEU A 74 -12.81 0.00 -2.34
CA LEU A 74 -12.69 1.20 -1.52
C LEU A 74 -13.92 1.30 -0.63
N ARG A 75 -13.69 1.55 0.66
CA ARG A 75 -14.73 1.92 1.62
C ARG A 75 -14.28 3.20 2.31
N ASP A 76 -15.02 4.28 2.09
CA ASP A 76 -14.60 5.63 2.50
C ASP A 76 -13.20 6.00 1.98
N ASN A 77 -12.20 6.08 2.86
CA ASN A 77 -10.81 6.35 2.52
C ASN A 77 -9.90 5.13 2.71
N THR A 78 -10.48 3.94 2.91
CA THR A 78 -9.75 2.71 3.17
C THR A 78 -9.71 1.86 1.91
N LEU A 79 -8.52 1.55 1.43
CA LEU A 79 -8.25 0.58 0.38
C LEU A 79 -8.23 -0.82 0.98
N ILE A 80 -9.06 -1.71 0.44
CA ILE A 80 -9.14 -3.10 0.85
C ILE A 80 -8.57 -3.96 -0.27
N ARG A 81 -7.48 -4.68 0.01
CA ARG A 81 -6.91 -5.68 -0.90
C ARG A 81 -7.65 -6.99 -0.70
N LEU A 82 -8.13 -7.55 -1.80
CA LEU A 82 -8.84 -8.81 -1.86
C LEU A 82 -8.02 -9.83 -2.63
N GLU A 83 -7.91 -11.04 -2.09
CA GLU A 83 -7.29 -12.18 -2.77
C GLU A 83 -8.27 -13.33 -2.92
N ASN A 84 -8.10 -14.11 -3.98
CA ASN A 84 -8.90 -15.29 -4.25
C ASN A 84 -8.27 -16.49 -3.56
N ILE A 85 -8.92 -16.99 -2.51
CA ILE A 85 -8.35 -18.06 -1.67
C ILE A 85 -8.99 -19.41 -1.99
N ALA A 86 -10.22 -19.45 -2.52
CA ALA A 86 -10.89 -20.65 -3.03
C ALA A 86 -12.24 -20.32 -3.73
N GLU A 87 -12.57 -21.06 -4.80
CA GLU A 87 -13.92 -21.12 -5.42
C GLU A 87 -14.60 -19.75 -5.60
N ASP A 88 -13.89 -18.78 -6.19
CA ASP A 88 -14.38 -17.43 -6.48
C ASP A 88 -14.79 -16.61 -5.25
N ASN A 89 -14.29 -16.97 -4.06
CA ASN A 89 -14.45 -16.16 -2.85
C ASN A 89 -13.25 -15.22 -2.69
N LEU A 90 -13.52 -13.94 -2.89
CA LEU A 90 -12.61 -12.86 -2.55
C LEU A 90 -12.66 -12.58 -1.04
N VAL A 91 -11.50 -12.53 -0.40
CA VAL A 91 -11.36 -12.25 1.03
C VAL A 91 -10.42 -11.07 1.23
N ALA A 92 -10.77 -10.18 2.15
CA ALA A 92 -9.91 -9.09 2.59
C ALA A 92 -8.66 -9.64 3.28
N VAL A 93 -7.49 -9.34 2.72
CA VAL A 93 -6.19 -9.74 3.27
C VAL A 93 -5.40 -8.57 3.83
N ALA A 94 -5.73 -7.35 3.43
CA ALA A 94 -5.13 -6.13 3.96
C ALA A 94 -6.06 -4.93 3.78
N GLU A 95 -5.98 -3.99 4.72
CA GLU A 95 -6.71 -2.73 4.71
C GLU A 95 -5.72 -1.58 4.95
N TYR A 96 -5.83 -0.51 4.17
CA TYR A 96 -4.94 0.65 4.22
C TYR A 96 -5.74 1.94 4.23
N ASP A 97 -5.51 2.80 5.21
CA ASP A 97 -6.04 4.16 5.16
C ASP A 97 -5.24 4.99 4.16
N ILE A 98 -5.94 5.64 3.24
CA ILE A 98 -5.34 6.39 2.15
C ILE A 98 -5.41 7.88 2.43
N LEU A 99 -4.26 8.52 2.41
CA LEU A 99 -4.14 9.98 2.41
C LEU A 99 -3.61 10.45 1.06
N GLN A 100 -4.42 11.25 0.38
CA GLN A 100 -3.97 11.97 -0.81
C GLN A 100 -3.08 13.15 -0.40
N LEU A 101 -1.80 13.11 -0.75
CA LEU A 101 -0.85 14.19 -0.46
C LEU A 101 -0.82 15.24 -1.59
N SER A 102 -0.90 14.78 -2.85
CA SER A 102 -0.98 15.64 -4.03
C SER A 102 -1.72 14.93 -5.17
N GLU A 103 -1.64 15.43 -6.41
CA GLU A 103 -2.12 14.71 -7.60
C GLU A 103 -1.22 13.52 -7.99
N GLN A 104 0.03 13.50 -7.52
CA GLN A 104 1.05 12.51 -7.89
C GLN A 104 1.62 11.74 -6.71
N GLU A 105 1.15 12.02 -5.49
CA GLU A 105 1.70 11.43 -4.26
C GLU A 105 0.59 11.03 -3.29
N MET A 106 0.66 9.80 -2.78
CA MET A 106 -0.26 9.29 -1.76
C MET A 106 0.50 8.60 -0.64
N GLU A 107 -0.15 8.51 0.51
CA GLU A 107 0.34 7.77 1.67
C GLU A 107 -0.68 6.71 2.05
N TRP A 108 -0.20 5.50 2.30
CA TRP A 108 -0.97 4.38 2.84
C TRP A 108 -0.55 4.16 4.28
N GLN A 109 -1.52 3.99 5.15
CA GLN A 109 -1.32 3.86 6.59
C GLN A 109 -1.92 2.55 7.13
N ILE A 110 -1.20 1.89 8.03
CA ILE A 110 -1.69 0.74 8.81
C ILE A 110 -1.44 1.05 10.29
N ARG A 111 -2.50 1.05 11.09
CA ARG A 111 -2.42 1.20 12.55
C ARG A 111 -2.43 -0.17 13.19
N ILE A 112 -1.43 -0.46 14.01
CA ILE A 112 -1.38 -1.68 14.81
C ILE A 112 -1.37 -1.27 16.28
N GLU A 113 -2.43 -1.66 17.00
CA GLU A 113 -2.49 -1.54 18.45
C GLU A 113 -1.72 -2.70 19.08
N ALA A 114 -0.62 -2.41 19.78
CA ALA A 114 0.09 -3.43 20.53
C ALA A 114 -0.54 -3.61 21.92
N ASP A 115 -1.13 -4.79 22.17
CA ASP A 115 -1.88 -5.17 23.39
C ASP A 115 -1.16 -4.96 24.73
N LYS A 116 0.17 -4.72 24.75
CA LYS A 116 0.98 -4.77 25.98
C LYS A 116 1.78 -3.51 26.31
N GLU A 117 1.94 -2.56 25.40
CA GLU A 117 2.85 -1.41 25.63
C GLU A 117 2.19 -0.03 25.48
N GLN A 118 0.90 0.07 25.14
CA GLN A 118 0.21 1.34 24.84
C GLN A 118 0.89 2.19 23.74
N GLU A 119 1.88 1.64 23.03
CA GLU A 119 2.49 2.30 21.88
C GLU A 119 1.72 1.89 20.62
N GLU A 120 0.98 2.85 20.07
CA GLU A 120 0.39 2.74 18.73
C GLU A 120 1.52 2.81 17.71
N MET A 121 1.65 1.76 16.88
CA MET A 121 2.59 1.77 15.76
C MET A 121 1.83 2.09 14.49
N LEU A 122 2.30 3.11 13.78
CA LEU A 122 1.76 3.51 12.48
C LEU A 122 2.77 3.15 11.39
N TYR A 123 2.44 2.17 10.57
CA TYR A 123 3.21 1.87 9.37
C TYR A 123 2.78 2.78 8.23
N ILE A 124 3.77 3.33 7.54
CA ILE A 124 3.57 4.33 6.49
C ILE A 124 4.28 3.88 5.22
N MET A 125 3.56 3.94 4.11
CA MET A 125 4.12 3.77 2.77
C MET A 125 3.73 4.97 1.91
N ARG A 126 4.68 5.62 1.25
CA ARG A 126 4.37 6.69 0.30
C ARG A 126 4.61 6.23 -1.11
N TRP A 127 3.69 6.61 -1.99
CA TRP A 127 3.67 6.17 -3.36
C TRP A 127 3.65 7.36 -4.30
N LYS A 128 4.40 7.26 -5.39
CA LYS A 128 4.45 8.26 -6.46
C LYS A 128 3.92 7.70 -7.76
N ARG A 129 3.15 8.51 -8.46
CA ARG A 129 2.63 8.16 -9.79
C ARG A 129 3.78 8.05 -10.79
N ALA A 130 3.74 7.01 -11.63
CA ALA A 130 4.69 6.78 -12.71
C ALA A 130 4.53 7.76 -13.88
#